data_AF-A0A8I1ISX9-F1
#
_entry.id   AF-A0A8I1ISX9-F1
#
_cell.length_a   1.000
_cell.length_b   1.000
_cell.length_c   1.000
_cell.angle_alpha   90.00
_cell.angle_beta   90.00
_cell.angle_gamma   90.00
#
_symmetry.space_group_name_H-M   'P 1'
#
loop_
_entity.id
_entity.type
_entity.pdbx_description
1 polymer ?
#
loop_
_entity_poly.entity_id
_entity_poly.type
_entity_poly.pdbx_seq_one_letter_code
_entity_poly.pdbx_strand_id
1 'polypeptide(L)' 'GLEVPLGEELEAYEVEILDGATVKRVLSTTTTSALYTAAQQSADWGALLATGDTLDIRIYQLSALVGRGAPKAVTLLF' A
#
# COMPACT_ATOMS: atom_id res chain seq x y z
N GLY A 1 15.40 25.00 -26.77
CA GLY A 1 16.00 24.16 -25.72
C GLY A 1 15.15 22.93 -25.62
N LEU A 2 15.74 21.74 -25.66
CA LEU A 2 15.01 20.49 -25.45
C LEU A 2 14.41 20.55 -24.04
N GLU A 3 13.09 20.64 -23.97
CA GLU A 3 12.35 20.35 -22.76
C GLU A 3 12.63 18.89 -22.43
N VAL A 4 13.52 18.66 -21.46
CA VAL A 4 13.57 17.38 -20.77
C VAL A 4 12.23 17.31 -20.05
N PRO A 5 11.33 16.37 -20.36
CA PRO A 5 10.23 16.10 -19.45
C PRO A 5 10.92 15.56 -18.20
N LEU A 6 11.08 16.42 -17.19
CA LEU A 6 11.45 16.00 -15.85
C LEU A 6 10.32 15.03 -15.47
N GLY A 7 10.60 13.73 -15.60
CA GLY A 7 9.57 12.69 -15.53
C GLY A 7 8.80 12.86 -14.24
N GLU A 8 7.59 13.40 -14.34
CA GLU A 8 6.70 13.52 -13.20
C GLU A 8 6.54 12.09 -12.67
N GLU A 9 7.03 11.88 -11.45
CA GLU A 9 6.68 10.74 -10.64
C GLU A 9 5.16 10.77 -10.52
N LEU A 10 4.45 10.10 -11.44
CA LEU A 10 3.03 9.85 -11.29
C LEU A 10 2.87 9.28 -9.88
N GLU A 11 2.13 10.02 -9.04
CA GLU A 11 1.98 9.70 -7.64
C GLU A 11 1.33 8.33 -7.54
N ALA A 12 2.14 7.29 -7.41
CA ALA A 12 1.72 5.90 -7.45
C ALA A 12 2.32 5.18 -6.25
N TYR A 13 1.49 4.41 -5.58
CA TYR A 13 1.87 3.70 -4.37
C TYR A 13 1.42 2.26 -4.45
N GLU A 14 2.19 1.40 -3.80
CA GLU A 14 1.74 0.08 -3.41
C GLU A 14 1.71 -0.04 -1.89
N VAL A 15 0.64 -0.61 -1.38
CA VAL A 15 0.44 -0.88 0.04
C VAL A 15 0.36 -2.39 0.21
N GLU A 16 1.33 -2.96 0.89
CA GLU A 16 1.28 -4.35 1.33
C GLU A 16 0.52 -4.43 2.65
N ILE A 17 -0.41 -5.37 2.71
CA ILE A 17 -1.09 -5.79 3.94
C ILE A 17 -0.42 -7.07 4.40
N LEU A 18 0.00 -7.10 5.67
CA LEU A 18 0.87 -8.15 6.20
C LEU A 18 0.12 -9.01 7.23
N ASP A 19 0.49 -10.29 7.25
CA ASP A 19 0.22 -11.26 8.31
C ASP A 19 1.58 -11.75 8.82
N GLY A 20 2.08 -11.06 9.85
CA GLY A 20 3.47 -11.17 10.28
C GLY A 20 4.45 -10.81 9.15
N ALA A 21 5.23 -11.79 8.69
CA ALA A 21 6.20 -11.58 7.60
C ALA A 21 5.59 -11.81 6.20
N THR A 22 4.38 -12.34 6.12
CA THR A 22 3.74 -12.73 4.84
C THR A 22 2.91 -11.58 4.29
N VAL A 23 3.04 -11.29 3.00
CA VAL A 23 2.15 -10.35 2.31
C VAL A 23 0.85 -11.07 1.99
N LYS A 24 -0.25 -10.67 2.65
CA LYS A 24 -1.61 -11.15 2.37
C LYS A 24 -2.17 -10.54 1.10
N ARG A 25 -1.95 -9.24 0.92
CA ARG A 25 -2.51 -8.45 -0.18
C ARG A 25 -1.61 -7.30 -0.56
N VAL A 26 -1.64 -6.93 -1.83
CA VAL A 26 -1.06 -5.68 -2.35
C VAL A 26 -2.19 -4.83 -2.92
N LEU A 27 -2.26 -3.58 -2.50
CA LEU A 27 -3.16 -2.57 -3.04
C LEU A 27 -2.33 -1.56 -3.82
N SER A 28 -2.75 -1.21 -5.03
CA SER A 28 -2.13 -0.16 -5.83
C SER A 28 -3.05 1.05 -5.90
N THR A 29 -2.49 2.25 -5.79
CA THR A 29 -3.24 3.51 -5.91
C THR A 29 -2.41 4.56 -6.60
N THR A 30 -3.07 5.48 -7.31
CA THR A 30 -2.44 6.66 -7.90
C THR A 30 -2.77 7.95 -7.13
N THR A 31 -3.14 7.79 -5.86
CA THR A 31 -3.44 8.89 -4.93
C THR A 31 -2.85 8.56 -3.56
N THR A 32 -2.84 9.52 -2.64
CA THR A 32 -2.45 9.31 -1.23
C THR A 32 -3.36 8.38 -0.42
N SER A 33 -4.36 7.74 -1.04
CA SER A 33 -5.30 6.84 -0.36
C SER A 33 -5.43 5.50 -1.08
N ALA A 34 -5.45 4.40 -0.31
CA ALA A 34 -5.74 3.06 -0.82
C ALA A 34 -6.95 2.49 -0.07
N LEU A 35 -7.89 1.88 -0.79
CA LEU A 35 -9.09 1.31 -0.21
C LEU A 35 -8.92 -0.18 0.06
N TYR A 36 -8.97 -0.57 1.33
CA TYR A 36 -9.04 -1.97 1.77
C TYR A 36 -10.47 -2.31 2.16
N THR A 37 -11.25 -2.84 1.22
CA THR A 37 -12.70 -2.99 1.37
C THR A 37 -13.08 -4.07 2.39
N ALA A 38 -14.31 -4.00 2.90
CA ALA A 38 -14.88 -5.02 3.78
C ALA A 38 -14.82 -6.44 3.15
N ALA A 39 -15.08 -6.57 1.85
CA ALA A 39 -15.00 -7.86 1.17
C ALA A 39 -13.56 -8.39 1.10
N GLN A 40 -12.57 -7.49 0.92
CA GLN A 40 -11.17 -7.87 0.93
C GLN A 40 -10.72 -8.30 2.33
N GLN A 41 -11.12 -7.56 3.37
CA GLN A 41 -10.90 -7.94 4.76
C GLN A 41 -11.45 -9.33 5.07
N SER A 42 -12.73 -9.58 4.73
CA SER A 42 -13.34 -10.89 4.97
C SER A 42 -12.69 -12.01 4.16
N ALA A 43 -12.18 -11.74 2.94
CA ALA A 43 -11.46 -12.73 2.16
C ALA A 43 -10.08 -13.07 2.76
N ASP A 44 -9.41 -12.08 3.32
CA ASP A 44 -8.06 -12.23 3.86
C ASP A 44 -8.09 -12.79 5.29
N TRP A 45 -9.05 -12.39 6.11
CA TRP A 45 -9.10 -12.70 7.55
C TRP A 45 -10.27 -13.59 7.96
N GLY A 46 -11.21 -13.85 7.06
CA GLY A 46 -12.46 -14.59 7.36
C GLY A 46 -13.52 -13.75 8.10
N ALA A 47 -13.17 -12.53 8.50
CA ALA A 47 -14.04 -11.56 9.16
C ALA A 47 -13.53 -10.13 8.89
N LEU A 48 -14.30 -9.12 9.32
CA LEU A 48 -13.83 -7.73 9.33
C LEU A 48 -12.88 -7.51 10.51
N LEU A 49 -11.89 -6.62 10.31
CA LEU A 49 -11.07 -6.13 11.41
C LEU A 49 -11.96 -5.32 12.36
N ALA A 50 -11.81 -5.57 13.66
CA ALA A 50 -12.62 -5.00 14.71
C ALA A 50 -11.76 -4.28 15.76
N THR A 51 -12.42 -3.60 16.69
CA THR A 51 -11.71 -2.85 17.73
C THR A 51 -10.79 -3.75 18.56
N GLY A 52 -9.52 -3.36 18.66
CA GLY A 52 -8.45 -4.12 19.30
C GLY A 52 -7.58 -4.92 18.33
N ASP A 53 -7.97 -5.06 17.07
CA ASP A 53 -7.12 -5.66 16.04
C ASP A 53 -6.02 -4.70 15.59
N THR A 54 -4.92 -5.29 15.12
CA THR A 54 -3.80 -4.56 14.54
C THR A 54 -3.54 -5.01 13.11
N LEU A 55 -3.16 -4.08 12.24
CA LEU A 55 -2.79 -4.38 10.87
C LEU A 55 -1.44 -3.77 10.53
N ASP A 56 -0.45 -4.62 10.27
CA ASP A 56 0.83 -4.18 9.75
C ASP A 56 0.74 -3.94 8.24
N ILE A 57 1.26 -2.79 7.81
CA ILE A 57 1.35 -2.42 6.40
C ILE A 57 2.74 -1.91 6.03
N ARG A 58 3.09 -2.06 4.76
CA ARG A 58 4.24 -1.38 4.15
C ARG A 58 3.77 -0.58 2.95
N ILE A 59 4.15 0.69 2.90
CA ILE A 59 3.81 1.60 1.81
C ILE A 59 5.07 1.86 0.99
N TYR A 60 4.97 1.66 -0.31
CA TYR A 60 6.03 1.89 -1.28
C TYR A 60 5.59 3.00 -2.22
N GLN A 61 6.37 4.09 -2.32
CA GLN A 61 6.23 5.01 -3.43
C GLN A 61 6.85 4.37 -4.68
N LEU A 62 6.13 4.42 -5.78
CA LEU A 62 6.60 3.92 -7.06
C LEU A 62 7.26 5.06 -7.85
N SER A 63 8.42 4.74 -8.41
CA SER A 63 9.12 5.59 -9.37
C SER A 63 9.13 4.90 -10.73
N ALA A 64 8.98 5.69 -11.79
CA ALA A 64 9.09 5.21 -13.16
C ALA A 64 10.47 4.60 -13.48
N LEU A 65 11.53 5.01 -12.76
CA LEU A 65 12.91 4.60 -13.02
C LEU A 65 13.32 3.36 -12.22
N VAL A 66 12.89 3.26 -10.95
CA VAL A 66 13.37 2.22 -10.02
C VAL A 66 12.28 1.26 -9.53
N GLY A 67 11.01 1.50 -9.90
CA GLY A 67 9.88 0.73 -9.36
C GLY A 67 9.64 1.08 -7.89
N ARG A 68 9.50 0.08 -7.02
CA ARG A 68 9.30 0.28 -5.58
C ARG A 68 10.49 0.98 -4.93
N GLY A 69 10.25 2.13 -4.32
CA GLY A 69 11.18 2.80 -3.41
C GLY A 69 11.33 2.08 -2.07
N ALA A 70 11.99 2.73 -1.11
CA ALA A 70 12.11 2.18 0.25
C ALA A 70 10.74 2.12 0.95
N PRO A 71 10.40 1.03 1.66
CA PRO A 71 9.12 0.92 2.34
C PRO A 71 9.05 1.83 3.55
N LYS A 72 7.87 2.41 3.77
CA LYS A 72 7.44 2.92 5.05
C LYS A 72 6.56 1.88 5.75
N ALA A 73 7.01 1.33 6.86
CA ALA A 73 6.24 0.39 7.67
C ALA A 73 5.39 1.11 8.72
N VAL A 74 4.14 0.70 8.89
CA VAL A 74 3.19 1.26 9.85
C VAL A 74 2.30 0.14 10.41
N THR A 75 2.00 0.19 11.71
CA THR A 75 0.97 -0.64 12.34
C THR A 75 -0.27 0.22 12.57
N LEU A 76 -1.39 -0.19 11.99
CA LEU A 76 -2.70 0.43 12.21
C LEU A 76 -3.42 -0.26 13.37
N LEU A 77 -4.17 0.53 14.14
CA LEU A 77 -5.01 0.06 15.25
C LEU A 77 -6.48 0.31 14.90
N PHE A 78 -7.34 -0.66 15.17
CA PHE A 78 -8.79 -0.59 14.90
C PHE A 78 -9.60 -0.50 16.19
#